data_AF-A0A3N6A8H6-F1
#
_entry.id   AF-A0A3N6A8H6-F1
#
_cell.length_a   1.000
_cell.length_b   1.000
_cell.length_c   1.000
_cell.angle_alpha   90.00
_cell.angle_beta   90.00
_cell.angle_gamma   90.00
#
_symmetry.space_group_name_H-M   'P 1'
#
loop_
_entity.id
_entity.type
_entity.pdbx_description
1 polymer ?
#
loop_
_entity_poly.entity_id
_entity_poly.type
_entity_poly.pdbx_seq_one_letter_code
_entity_poly.pdbx_strand_id
1 'polypeptide(L)'
;MIGQVGRTQPSLLSSVQQKENQPAQVLEVVNNTESIDEDQVTYDKYGNATKYGIYASTSVYVNEFSKEDLTRWKQISQNQGPLKIIFDDIACKGMSSGTSMTFFDFCYLAEKGEMVNPQNALSSTEAQQQIQSKNWLTFFKKTTVNGKGIDVQDAMQHLDILQRCYEIGLLNNKGGLMSSDELLATINKQKYDEQRAFLEKQYVKDLEKKELEVNRLEKAKQAYNDSI
;
A
#
# COMPACT_ATOMS: atom_id res chain seq x y z
N MET A 1 -12.74 56.74 49.93
CA MET A 1 -13.58 55.54 49.74
C MET A 1 -13.70 55.29 48.24
N ILE A 2 -13.24 54.11 47.79
CA ILE A 2 -13.68 53.27 46.63
C ILE A 2 -13.93 54.01 45.29
N GLY A 3 -13.36 53.71 44.12
CA GLY A 3 -12.57 52.58 43.58
C GLY A 3 -12.90 52.37 42.08
N GLN A 4 -11.94 51.84 41.30
CA GLN A 4 -12.01 51.28 39.92
C GLN A 4 -12.13 52.26 38.73
N VAL A 5 -11.15 52.44 37.83
CA VAL A 5 -10.43 51.57 36.83
C VAL A 5 -11.27 51.16 35.62
N GLY A 6 -10.91 51.67 34.43
CA GLY A 6 -11.37 51.19 33.12
C GLY A 6 -10.72 51.93 31.95
N ARG A 7 -9.90 51.23 31.15
CA ARG A 7 -9.10 51.72 30.01
C ARG A 7 -9.90 51.80 28.68
N THR A 8 -9.49 52.76 27.83
CA THR A 8 -9.50 52.88 26.35
C THR A 8 -9.84 51.62 25.53
N GLN A 9 -10.47 51.61 24.35
CA GLN A 9 -10.71 52.56 23.23
C GLN A 9 -11.81 51.93 22.29
N PRO A 10 -12.52 52.69 21.42
CA PRO A 10 -13.64 52.17 20.64
C PRO A 10 -13.35 51.87 19.14
N SER A 11 -14.00 50.79 18.67
CA SER A 11 -14.81 50.62 17.43
C SER A 11 -14.19 50.80 16.04
N LEU A 12 -14.35 49.80 15.15
CA LEU A 12 -15.43 49.79 14.13
C LEU A 12 -15.43 48.51 13.29
N LEU A 13 -16.64 47.97 13.11
CA LEU A 13 -17.04 46.79 12.36
C LEU A 13 -17.04 47.03 10.83
N SER A 14 -17.20 45.90 10.11
CA SER A 14 -17.79 45.71 8.77
C SER A 14 -16.80 45.78 7.58
N SER A 15 -16.86 44.98 6.52
CA SER A 15 -17.43 43.67 6.16
C SER A 15 -17.15 43.46 4.64
N VAL A 16 -17.23 42.21 4.15
CA VAL A 16 -17.64 41.81 2.77
C VAL A 16 -16.58 41.46 1.70
N GLN A 17 -16.66 40.16 1.31
CA GLN A 17 -16.55 39.46 -0.01
C GLN A 17 -15.24 39.00 -0.69
N GLN A 18 -15.31 37.71 -1.07
CA GLN A 18 -14.54 36.96 -2.08
C GLN A 18 -14.75 37.49 -3.52
N LYS A 19 -13.73 37.35 -4.40
CA LYS A 19 -13.91 36.78 -5.76
C LYS A 19 -12.60 36.43 -6.48
N GLU A 20 -12.67 35.36 -7.26
CA GLU A 20 -11.69 34.77 -8.19
C GLU A 20 -11.21 35.74 -9.30
N ASN A 21 -9.97 35.54 -9.79
CA ASN A 21 -9.66 35.20 -11.21
C ASN A 21 -8.15 35.33 -11.53
N GLN A 22 -7.54 34.24 -12.00
CA GLN A 22 -6.45 34.23 -12.99
C GLN A 22 -7.02 34.69 -14.37
N PRO A 23 -6.26 35.12 -15.43
CA PRO A 23 -5.08 34.40 -15.98
C PRO A 23 -4.02 35.23 -16.77
N ALA A 24 -2.87 34.61 -17.12
CA ALA A 24 -2.31 34.56 -18.48
C ALA A 24 -0.89 33.94 -18.51
N GLN A 25 -0.69 33.07 -19.50
CA GLN A 25 0.53 32.34 -19.89
C GLN A 25 1.60 33.28 -20.47
N VAL A 26 2.89 32.87 -20.48
CA VAL A 26 3.63 32.44 -21.69
C VAL A 26 4.99 31.85 -21.27
N LEU A 27 5.34 30.76 -21.94
CA LEU A 27 6.55 29.95 -21.85
C LEU A 27 7.86 30.75 -21.97
N GLU A 28 8.89 30.29 -21.26
CA GLU A 28 10.23 30.15 -21.87
C GLU A 28 10.71 28.71 -21.71
N VAL A 29 10.94 28.11 -22.88
CA VAL A 29 11.66 26.85 -23.08
C VAL A 29 13.12 27.11 -22.72
N VAL A 30 13.60 26.48 -21.66
CA VAL A 30 15.03 26.31 -21.45
C VAL A 30 15.30 24.81 -21.37
N ASN A 31 15.95 24.32 -22.43
CA ASN A 31 16.58 23.02 -22.48
C ASN A 31 17.64 22.95 -21.37
N ASN A 32 17.23 22.50 -20.20
CA ASN A 32 18.16 21.98 -19.22
C ASN A 32 18.16 20.46 -19.36
N THR A 33 19.28 19.97 -19.87
CA THR A 33 19.74 18.59 -19.75
C THR A 33 20.00 18.33 -18.26
N GLU A 34 18.93 18.25 -17.48
CA GLU A 34 18.98 17.80 -16.10
C GLU A 34 19.01 16.29 -16.15
N SER A 35 20.22 15.76 -15.88
CA SER A 35 20.46 14.51 -15.17
C SER A 35 19.16 13.88 -14.70
N ILE A 36 18.69 12.82 -15.38
CA ILE A 36 17.55 12.02 -14.94
C ILE A 36 17.97 11.41 -13.60
N ASP A 37 17.62 12.12 -12.54
CA ASP A 37 17.80 11.69 -11.17
C ASP A 37 17.06 10.36 -11.01
N GLU A 38 17.80 9.38 -10.52
CA GLU A 38 17.34 8.02 -10.29
C GLU A 38 16.08 8.01 -9.40
N ASP A 39 15.17 7.08 -9.68
CA ASP A 39 14.14 6.54 -8.77
C ASP A 39 12.91 7.39 -8.34
N GLN A 40 12.64 8.58 -8.86
CA GLN A 40 11.45 9.32 -8.42
C GLN A 40 10.14 8.86 -9.08
N VAL A 41 9.09 8.66 -8.26
CA VAL A 41 7.72 8.43 -8.70
C VAL A 41 7.04 9.76 -9.00
N THR A 42 6.45 9.88 -10.19
CA THR A 42 5.68 11.06 -10.60
C THR A 42 4.18 10.71 -10.66
N TYR A 43 3.31 11.67 -10.35
CA TYR A 43 1.87 11.48 -10.37
C TYR A 43 1.21 12.40 -11.39
N ASP A 44 0.31 11.85 -12.22
CA ASP A 44 -0.48 12.65 -13.13
C ASP A 44 -1.64 13.37 -12.41
N LYS A 45 -2.34 14.27 -13.12
CA LYS A 45 -3.50 15.01 -12.59
C LYS A 45 -4.67 14.12 -12.14
N TYR A 46 -4.65 12.84 -12.47
CA TYR A 46 -5.66 11.85 -12.09
C TYR A 46 -5.17 10.94 -10.96
N GLY A 47 -3.99 11.21 -10.39
CA GLY A 47 -3.41 10.44 -9.28
C GLY A 47 -2.74 9.13 -9.70
N ASN A 48 -2.51 8.91 -11.00
CA ASN A 48 -1.82 7.71 -11.45
C ASN A 48 -0.31 7.92 -11.36
N ALA A 49 0.37 6.89 -10.85
CA ALA A 49 1.79 6.91 -10.65
C ALA A 49 2.56 6.45 -11.88
N THR A 50 3.67 7.12 -12.17
CA THR A 50 4.65 6.75 -13.18
C THR A 50 6.00 6.57 -12.49
N LYS A 51 6.58 5.37 -12.60
CA LYS A 51 7.92 5.04 -12.10
C LYS A 51 8.73 4.42 -13.24
N TYR A 52 9.98 4.87 -13.43
CA TYR A 52 10.83 4.42 -14.55
C TYR A 52 10.19 4.60 -15.94
N GLY A 53 9.34 5.60 -16.11
CA GLY A 53 8.57 5.83 -17.34
C GLY A 53 7.46 4.79 -17.60
N ILE A 54 7.13 3.96 -16.62
CA ILE A 54 6.04 2.98 -16.68
C ILE A 54 4.85 3.50 -15.88
N TYR A 55 3.71 3.60 -16.56
CA TYR A 55 2.44 3.97 -15.95
C TYR A 55 1.89 2.79 -15.14
N ALA A 56 1.86 2.95 -13.81
CA ALA A 56 1.40 1.93 -12.87
C ALA A 56 -0.07 2.17 -12.44
N SER A 57 -0.80 3.05 -13.11
CA SER A 57 -2.15 3.48 -12.70
C SER A 57 -2.17 3.99 -11.25
N THR A 58 -3.28 3.89 -10.53
CA THR A 58 -3.42 4.32 -9.14
C THR A 58 -2.76 3.35 -8.15
N SER A 59 -1.58 2.81 -8.48
CA SER A 59 -0.87 1.84 -7.65
C SER A 59 -0.49 2.45 -6.30
N VAL A 60 -0.84 1.75 -5.22
CA VAL A 60 -0.53 2.19 -3.85
C VAL A 60 0.92 1.84 -3.48
N TYR A 61 1.43 0.73 -4.00
CA TYR A 61 2.78 0.22 -3.70
C TYR A 61 3.83 0.66 -4.72
N VAL A 62 3.54 1.68 -5.54
CA VAL A 62 4.43 2.11 -6.63
C VAL A 62 5.86 2.41 -6.17
N ASN A 63 6.01 2.95 -4.96
CA ASN A 63 7.32 3.26 -4.39
C ASN A 63 8.17 1.99 -4.16
N GLU A 64 7.54 0.84 -3.92
CA GLU A 64 8.21 -0.44 -3.64
C GLU A 64 8.62 -1.22 -4.91
N PHE A 65 8.13 -0.79 -6.08
CA PHE A 65 8.36 -1.55 -7.31
C PHE A 65 9.79 -1.39 -7.83
N SER A 66 10.43 -2.49 -8.22
CA SER A 66 11.68 -2.45 -8.97
C SER A 66 11.41 -2.27 -10.47
N LYS A 67 12.44 -1.83 -11.20
CA LYS A 67 12.38 -1.65 -12.65
C LYS A 67 12.13 -2.98 -13.39
N GLU A 68 12.78 -4.04 -12.92
CA GLU A 68 12.70 -5.38 -13.51
C GLU A 68 11.27 -5.92 -13.40
N ASP A 69 10.65 -5.78 -12.22
CA ASP A 69 9.29 -6.24 -11.99
C ASP A 69 8.26 -5.43 -12.77
N LEU A 70 8.38 -4.09 -12.75
CA LEU A 70 7.50 -3.24 -13.55
C LEU A 70 7.57 -3.56 -15.04
N THR A 71 8.78 -3.82 -15.56
CA THR A 71 8.97 -4.18 -16.96
C THR A 71 8.29 -5.53 -17.28
N ARG A 72 8.52 -6.54 -16.43
CA ARG A 72 7.92 -7.88 -16.58
C ARG A 72 6.39 -7.83 -16.47
N TRP A 73 5.85 -7.19 -15.44
CA TRP A 73 4.41 -7.07 -15.23
C TRP A 73 3.74 -6.24 -16.33
N LYS A 74 4.38 -5.18 -16.83
CA LYS A 74 3.87 -4.43 -17.98
C LYS A 74 3.73 -5.32 -19.21
N GLN A 75 4.73 -6.14 -19.51
CA GLN A 75 4.66 -7.09 -20.64
C GLN A 75 3.54 -8.11 -20.43
N ILE A 76 3.40 -8.68 -19.23
CA ILE A 76 2.30 -9.61 -18.91
C ILE A 76 0.94 -8.93 -19.13
N SER A 77 0.77 -7.70 -18.65
CA SER A 77 -0.48 -6.93 -18.80
C SER A 77 -0.80 -6.64 -20.27
N GLN A 78 0.18 -6.19 -21.05
CA GLN A 78 0.02 -5.86 -22.46
C GLN A 78 -0.28 -7.09 -23.33
N ASN A 79 0.39 -8.21 -23.05
CA ASN A 79 0.23 -9.44 -23.81
C ASN A 79 -0.93 -10.31 -23.33
N GLN A 80 -1.67 -9.88 -22.29
CA GLN A 80 -2.70 -10.69 -21.64
C GLN A 80 -2.14 -12.07 -21.21
N GLY A 81 -0.94 -12.06 -20.62
CA GLY A 81 -0.32 -13.28 -20.11
C GLY A 81 -1.17 -13.93 -19.01
N PRO A 82 -0.90 -15.19 -18.64
CA PRO A 82 -1.84 -15.93 -17.81
C PRO A 82 -2.17 -15.30 -16.46
N LEU A 83 -1.20 -14.65 -15.82
CA LEU A 83 -1.42 -13.96 -14.57
C LEU A 83 -2.41 -12.79 -14.71
N LYS A 84 -2.40 -12.09 -15.86
CA LYS A 84 -3.38 -11.03 -16.16
C LYS A 84 -4.78 -11.61 -16.35
N ILE A 85 -4.89 -12.75 -17.03
CA ILE A 85 -6.16 -13.47 -17.22
C ILE A 85 -6.74 -13.93 -15.88
N ILE A 86 -5.89 -14.51 -15.01
CA ILE A 86 -6.28 -14.92 -13.66
C ILE A 86 -6.79 -13.70 -12.89
N PHE A 87 -6.01 -12.61 -12.89
CA PHE A 87 -6.38 -11.34 -12.25
C PHE A 87 -7.73 -10.83 -12.75
N ASP A 88 -7.96 -10.82 -14.06
CA ASP A 88 -9.23 -10.32 -14.62
C ASP A 88 -10.42 -11.17 -14.18
N ASP A 89 -10.29 -12.49 -14.13
CA ASP A 89 -11.38 -13.36 -13.67
C ASP A 89 -11.71 -13.15 -12.17
N ILE A 90 -10.69 -13.00 -11.31
CA ILE A 90 -10.90 -12.77 -9.86
C ILE A 90 -11.34 -11.34 -9.54
N ALA A 91 -10.88 -10.35 -10.32
CA ALA A 91 -11.28 -8.94 -10.17
C ALA A 91 -12.72 -8.71 -10.66
N CYS A 92 -13.13 -9.37 -11.74
CA CYS A 92 -14.46 -9.17 -12.34
C CYS A 92 -15.58 -9.95 -11.65
N LYS A 93 -15.29 -11.00 -10.86
CA LYS A 93 -16.32 -11.75 -10.12
C LYS A 93 -16.94 -11.00 -8.95
N GLY A 94 -16.34 -9.87 -8.54
CA GLY A 94 -16.87 -8.97 -7.51
C GLY A 94 -17.70 -7.79 -8.05
N MET A 95 -18.23 -7.87 -9.27
CA MET A 95 -18.91 -6.76 -9.98
C MET A 95 -20.12 -6.15 -9.22
N SER A 96 -19.80 -5.31 -8.26
CA SER A 96 -20.56 -4.13 -7.83
C SER A 96 -19.52 -3.06 -7.46
N SER A 97 -19.15 -2.25 -8.46
CA SER A 97 -18.45 -0.96 -8.35
C SER A 97 -17.21 -0.89 -7.44
N GLY A 98 -16.04 -1.17 -7.99
CA GLY A 98 -14.75 -0.82 -7.38
C GLY A 98 -13.72 -1.91 -7.55
N THR A 99 -13.05 -1.96 -8.70
CA THR A 99 -11.81 -2.74 -8.81
C THR A 99 -10.85 -2.26 -7.75
N SER A 100 -10.39 -3.21 -6.96
CA SER A 100 -9.90 -2.97 -5.62
C SER A 100 -8.39 -2.79 -5.48
N MET A 101 -7.71 -2.98 -6.60
CA MET A 101 -6.28 -3.15 -6.68
C MET A 101 -5.88 -3.04 -8.14
N THR A 102 -4.80 -2.33 -8.43
CA THR A 102 -4.24 -2.34 -9.78
C THR A 102 -3.60 -3.71 -10.06
N PHE A 103 -3.46 -4.09 -11.33
CA PHE A 103 -2.72 -5.31 -11.68
C PHE A 103 -1.29 -5.32 -11.12
N PHE A 104 -0.65 -4.15 -11.01
CA PHE A 104 0.70 -4.01 -10.49
C PHE A 104 0.75 -4.24 -8.97
N ASP A 105 -0.16 -3.65 -8.21
CA ASP A 105 -0.29 -3.92 -6.77
C ASP A 105 -0.58 -5.41 -6.52
N PHE A 106 -1.43 -6.02 -7.35
CA PHE A 106 -1.73 -7.45 -7.26
C PHE A 106 -0.46 -8.30 -7.45
N CYS A 107 0.31 -8.03 -8.51
CA CYS A 107 1.53 -8.79 -8.76
C CYS A 107 2.55 -8.60 -7.64
N TYR A 108 2.71 -7.37 -7.15
CA TYR A 108 3.60 -7.07 -6.03
C TYR A 108 3.22 -7.85 -4.77
N LEU A 109 1.95 -7.78 -4.37
CA LEU A 109 1.48 -8.47 -3.17
C LEU A 109 1.51 -10.00 -3.33
N ALA A 110 1.16 -10.51 -4.50
CA ALA A 110 1.17 -11.95 -4.75
C ALA A 110 2.59 -12.54 -4.74
N GLU A 111 3.60 -11.79 -5.21
CA GLU A 111 4.98 -12.28 -5.30
C GLU A 111 5.82 -11.96 -4.05
N LYS A 112 5.60 -10.78 -3.46
CA LYS A 112 6.43 -10.22 -2.38
C LYS A 112 5.66 -9.86 -1.13
N GLY A 113 4.34 -9.76 -1.21
CA GLY A 113 3.50 -9.48 -0.05
C GLY A 113 3.66 -10.54 1.02
N GLU A 114 3.70 -10.08 2.27
CA GLU A 114 3.50 -10.90 3.45
C GLU A 114 1.99 -11.15 3.66
N MET A 115 1.60 -11.52 4.89
CA MET A 115 0.20 -11.70 5.23
C MET A 115 -0.55 -10.36 5.20
N VAL A 116 -1.40 -10.21 4.18
CA VAL A 116 -2.17 -8.99 3.94
C VAL A 116 -3.31 -8.93 4.94
N ASN A 117 -4.26 -9.89 4.89
CA ASN A 117 -5.38 -9.92 5.83
C ASN A 117 -5.49 -11.29 6.51
N PRO A 118 -5.03 -11.42 7.78
CA PRO A 118 -5.11 -12.67 8.52
C PRO A 118 -6.53 -13.24 8.70
N GLN A 119 -7.58 -12.39 8.63
CA GLN A 119 -8.96 -12.85 8.77
C GLN A 119 -9.48 -13.54 7.50
N ASN A 120 -8.89 -13.21 6.35
CA ASN A 120 -9.19 -13.83 5.06
C ASN A 120 -8.18 -14.91 4.68
N ALA A 121 -7.02 -14.92 5.35
CA ALA A 121 -5.94 -15.88 5.11
C ALA A 121 -6.44 -17.31 5.34
N LEU A 122 -6.19 -18.17 4.36
CA LEU A 122 -6.52 -19.59 4.41
C LEU A 122 -5.28 -20.43 4.69
N SER A 123 -5.47 -21.59 5.31
CA SER A 123 -4.40 -22.60 5.33
C SER A 123 -4.10 -23.08 3.90
N SER A 124 -2.91 -23.64 3.68
CA SER A 124 -2.50 -24.14 2.37
C SER A 124 -3.48 -25.16 1.78
N THR A 125 -4.02 -26.05 2.64
CA THR A 125 -5.02 -27.05 2.25
C THR A 125 -6.34 -26.39 1.80
N GLU A 126 -6.83 -25.40 2.54
CA GLU A 126 -8.08 -24.69 2.20
C GLU A 126 -7.90 -23.85 0.93
N ALA A 127 -6.75 -23.18 0.79
CA ALA A 127 -6.40 -22.46 -0.43
C ALA A 127 -6.41 -23.40 -1.64
N GLN A 128 -5.75 -24.56 -1.55
CA GLN A 128 -5.71 -25.55 -2.62
C GLN A 128 -7.12 -26.06 -2.99
N GLN A 129 -8.00 -26.27 -2.00
CA GLN A 129 -9.40 -26.63 -2.25
C GLN A 129 -10.14 -25.53 -3.02
N GLN A 130 -9.91 -24.25 -2.71
CA GLN A 130 -10.50 -23.13 -3.45
C GLN A 130 -10.00 -23.06 -4.91
N ILE A 131 -8.71 -23.37 -5.15
CA ILE A 131 -8.17 -23.46 -6.51
C ILE A 131 -8.86 -24.59 -7.28
N GLN A 132 -8.98 -25.77 -6.68
CA GLN A 132 -9.54 -26.95 -7.34
C GLN A 132 -11.04 -26.79 -7.65
N SER A 133 -11.80 -26.12 -6.77
CA SER A 133 -13.26 -25.92 -6.94
C SER A 133 -13.62 -25.12 -8.21
N LYS A 134 -12.72 -24.25 -8.67
CA LYS A 134 -12.97 -23.33 -9.78
C LYS A 134 -12.78 -23.93 -11.18
N ASN A 135 -12.27 -25.17 -11.26
CA ASN A 135 -11.98 -25.87 -12.52
C ASN A 135 -11.19 -24.99 -13.53
N TRP A 136 -10.05 -24.46 -13.07
CA TRP A 136 -9.17 -23.58 -13.84
C TRP A 136 -8.74 -24.15 -15.19
N LEU A 137 -8.53 -25.46 -15.27
CA LEU A 137 -8.22 -26.13 -16.52
C LEU A 137 -9.30 -25.92 -17.59
N THR A 138 -10.58 -26.06 -17.20
CA THR A 138 -11.70 -25.84 -18.12
C THR A 138 -11.85 -24.37 -18.48
N PHE A 139 -11.62 -23.48 -17.51
CA PHE A 139 -11.60 -22.04 -17.75
C PHE A 139 -10.55 -21.69 -18.82
N PHE A 140 -9.27 -22.03 -18.62
CA PHE A 140 -8.20 -21.70 -19.57
C PHE A 140 -8.40 -22.31 -20.96
N LYS A 141 -8.94 -23.54 -21.05
CA LYS A 141 -9.28 -24.16 -22.35
C LYS A 141 -10.35 -23.39 -23.13
N LYS A 142 -11.22 -22.65 -22.44
CA LYS A 142 -12.31 -21.86 -23.05
C LYS A 142 -11.93 -20.39 -23.23
N THR A 143 -10.87 -19.93 -22.57
CA THR A 143 -10.41 -18.54 -22.66
C THR A 143 -9.72 -18.28 -23.99
N THR A 144 -10.05 -17.14 -24.60
CA THR A 144 -9.41 -16.66 -25.81
C THR A 144 -8.94 -15.22 -25.64
N VAL A 145 -7.74 -14.92 -26.14
CA VAL A 145 -7.21 -13.55 -26.24
C VAL A 145 -7.14 -13.19 -27.72
N ASN A 146 -7.78 -12.09 -28.12
CA ASN A 146 -7.84 -11.65 -29.52
C ASN A 146 -8.33 -12.75 -30.49
N GLY A 147 -9.30 -13.56 -30.06
CA GLY A 147 -9.88 -14.66 -30.84
C GLY A 147 -9.00 -15.91 -30.95
N LYS A 148 -7.85 -15.96 -30.28
CA LYS A 148 -6.96 -17.13 -30.24
C LYS A 148 -6.99 -17.79 -28.87
N GLY A 149 -6.94 -19.11 -28.84
CA GLY A 149 -6.76 -19.85 -27.59
C GLY A 149 -5.44 -19.50 -26.92
N ILE A 150 -5.40 -19.60 -25.60
CA ILE A 150 -4.20 -19.34 -24.80
C ILE A 150 -3.40 -20.62 -24.58
N ASP A 151 -2.13 -20.50 -24.19
CA ASP A 151 -1.34 -21.64 -23.73
C ASP A 151 -1.83 -22.08 -22.34
N VAL A 152 -2.50 -23.23 -22.30
CA VAL A 152 -3.08 -23.78 -21.07
C VAL A 152 -1.99 -24.29 -20.12
N GLN A 153 -0.86 -24.80 -20.63
CA GLN A 153 0.20 -25.34 -19.78
C GLN A 153 0.92 -24.20 -19.06
N ASP A 154 1.25 -23.14 -19.80
CA ASP A 154 1.80 -21.91 -19.24
C ASP A 154 0.84 -21.34 -18.17
N ALA A 155 -0.46 -21.26 -18.48
CA ALA A 155 -1.44 -20.72 -17.56
C ALA A 155 -1.61 -21.51 -16.25
N MET A 156 -1.55 -22.83 -16.32
CA MET A 156 -1.66 -23.70 -15.14
C MET A 156 -0.47 -23.54 -14.17
N GLN A 157 0.72 -23.16 -14.66
CA GLN A 157 1.90 -22.94 -13.81
C GLN A 157 1.74 -21.72 -12.89
N HIS A 158 0.84 -20.79 -13.23
CA HIS A 158 0.59 -19.60 -12.43
C HIS A 158 -0.43 -19.81 -11.30
N LEU A 159 -0.98 -21.03 -11.13
CA LEU A 159 -1.95 -21.30 -10.06
C LEU A 159 -1.34 -21.26 -8.66
N ASP A 160 -0.03 -21.50 -8.51
CA ASP A 160 0.65 -21.39 -7.22
C ASP A 160 0.64 -19.94 -6.69
N ILE A 161 0.73 -18.96 -7.60
CA ILE A 161 0.58 -17.55 -7.25
C ILE A 161 -0.83 -17.29 -6.70
N LEU A 162 -1.85 -17.88 -7.33
CA LEU A 162 -3.22 -17.74 -6.87
C LEU A 162 -3.46 -18.43 -5.52
N GLN A 163 -2.83 -19.59 -5.29
CA GLN A 163 -2.85 -20.24 -3.98
C GLN A 163 -2.25 -19.32 -2.92
N ARG A 164 -1.08 -18.74 -3.19
CA ARG A 164 -0.45 -17.76 -2.29
C ARG A 164 -1.37 -16.57 -2.00
N CYS A 165 -2.12 -16.07 -2.98
CA CYS A 165 -3.11 -15.00 -2.77
C CYS A 165 -4.18 -15.37 -1.72
N TYR A 166 -4.62 -16.63 -1.66
CA TYR A 166 -5.49 -17.10 -0.58
C TYR A 166 -4.76 -17.22 0.76
N GLU A 167 -3.53 -17.75 0.75
CA GLU A 167 -2.74 -17.95 1.98
C GLU A 167 -2.40 -16.64 2.69
N ILE A 168 -2.18 -15.56 1.94
CA ILE A 168 -1.93 -14.23 2.53
C ILE A 168 -3.20 -13.41 2.77
N GLY A 169 -4.38 -13.95 2.43
CA GLY A 169 -5.66 -13.25 2.58
C GLY A 169 -5.88 -12.10 1.60
N LEU A 170 -5.19 -12.11 0.45
CA LEU A 170 -5.42 -11.16 -0.65
C LEU A 170 -6.77 -11.42 -1.35
N LEU A 171 -7.23 -12.67 -1.30
CA LEU A 171 -8.57 -13.09 -1.71
C LEU A 171 -9.46 -13.24 -0.49
N ASN A 172 -10.70 -12.78 -0.60
CA ASN A 172 -11.72 -13.02 0.43
C ASN A 172 -12.28 -14.45 0.32
N ASN A 173 -13.06 -14.84 1.32
CA ASN A 173 -13.71 -16.17 1.39
C ASN A 173 -14.73 -16.46 0.27
N LYS A 174 -15.06 -15.48 -0.57
CA LYS A 174 -15.89 -15.64 -1.78
C LYS A 174 -15.06 -15.80 -3.06
N GLY A 175 -13.73 -15.82 -2.92
CA GLY A 175 -12.78 -15.97 -4.04
C GLY A 175 -12.62 -14.70 -4.90
N GLY A 176 -13.10 -13.56 -4.41
CA GLY A 176 -12.86 -12.25 -5.02
C GLY A 176 -11.65 -11.57 -4.38
N LEU A 177 -11.00 -10.67 -5.12
CA LEU A 177 -10.01 -9.76 -4.53
C LEU A 177 -10.68 -8.91 -3.45
N MET A 178 -9.98 -8.68 -2.34
CA MET A 178 -10.38 -7.69 -1.33
C MET A 178 -10.65 -6.34 -2.00
N SER A 179 -11.66 -5.59 -1.56
CA SER A 179 -12.02 -4.24 -2.04
C SER A 179 -10.93 -3.18 -1.77
N SER A 180 -10.98 -2.03 -2.46
CA SER A 180 -10.03 -0.94 -2.22
C SER A 180 -10.07 -0.47 -0.77
N ASP A 181 -11.26 -0.40 -0.19
CA ASP A 181 -11.46 0.01 1.20
C ASP A 181 -10.87 -1.01 2.18
N GLU A 182 -11.07 -2.31 1.93
CA GLU A 182 -10.46 -3.38 2.73
C GLU A 182 -8.93 -3.35 2.64
N LEU A 183 -8.37 -3.12 1.43
CA LEU A 183 -6.94 -3.00 1.23
C LEU A 183 -6.37 -1.78 1.97
N LEU A 184 -6.99 -0.60 1.81
CA LEU A 184 -6.55 0.62 2.50
C LEU A 184 -6.68 0.50 4.01
N ALA A 185 -7.77 -0.09 4.51
CA ALA A 185 -7.95 -0.36 5.93
C ALA A 185 -6.86 -1.30 6.46
N THR A 186 -6.51 -2.32 5.67
CA THR A 186 -5.44 -3.26 6.00
C THR A 186 -4.08 -2.56 6.06
N ILE A 187 -3.73 -1.77 5.04
CA ILE A 187 -2.49 -0.99 4.99
C ILE A 187 -2.39 -0.04 6.19
N ASN A 188 -3.46 0.69 6.48
CA ASN A 188 -3.49 1.65 7.59
C ASN A 188 -3.37 0.95 8.94
N LYS A 189 -4.00 -0.22 9.11
CA LYS A 189 -3.87 -1.04 10.31
C LYS A 189 -2.44 -1.53 10.49
N GLN A 190 -1.81 -2.06 9.43
CA GLN A 190 -0.42 -2.51 9.48
C GLN A 190 0.53 -1.37 9.88
N LYS A 191 0.40 -0.19 9.26
CA LYS A 191 1.19 1.00 9.63
C LYS A 191 1.00 1.39 11.10
N TYR A 192 -0.23 1.31 11.61
CA TYR A 192 -0.51 1.61 13.01
C TYR A 192 0.13 0.57 13.94
N ASP A 193 0.00 -0.72 13.63
CA ASP A 193 0.55 -1.82 14.42
C ASP A 193 2.09 -1.75 14.43
N GLU A 194 2.73 -1.42 13.32
CA GLU A 194 4.18 -1.19 13.23
C GLU A 194 4.65 0.00 14.08
N GLN A 195 3.95 1.14 13.98
CA GLN A 195 4.25 2.32 14.81
C GLN A 195 4.11 2.00 16.29
N ARG A 196 3.05 1.29 16.66
CA ARG A 196 2.82 0.84 18.03
C ARG A 196 3.94 -0.08 18.51
N ALA A 197 4.31 -1.09 17.73
CA ALA A 197 5.39 -2.01 18.05
C ALA A 197 6.75 -1.29 18.18
N PHE A 198 6.99 -0.27 17.36
CA PHE A 198 8.18 0.58 17.48
C PHE A 198 8.18 1.36 18.81
N LEU A 199 7.07 2.01 19.15
CA LEU A 199 6.95 2.76 20.41
C LEU A 199 7.08 1.84 21.63
N GLU A 200 6.49 0.65 21.59
CA GLU A 200 6.62 -0.36 22.65
C GLU A 200 8.09 -0.80 22.82
N LYS A 201 8.81 -1.05 21.71
CA LYS A 201 10.25 -1.37 21.76
C LYS A 201 11.08 -0.22 22.34
N GLN A 202 10.76 1.03 22.03
CA GLN A 202 11.45 2.18 22.61
C GLN A 202 11.17 2.29 24.11
N TYR A 203 9.91 2.11 24.52
CA TYR A 203 9.52 2.14 25.91
C TYR A 203 10.22 1.05 26.75
N VAL A 204 10.32 -0.18 26.22
CA VAL A 204 11.05 -1.27 26.89
C VAL A 204 12.53 -0.91 27.05
N LYS A 205 13.19 -0.39 26.01
CA LYS A 205 14.59 0.05 26.10
C LYS A 205 14.80 1.16 27.13
N ASP A 206 13.86 2.09 27.23
CA ASP A 206 13.92 3.18 28.22
C ASP A 206 13.74 2.66 29.65
N LEU A 207 12.88 1.66 29.85
CA LEU A 207 12.73 0.99 31.15
C LEU A 207 14.01 0.23 31.54
N GLU A 208 14.58 -0.56 30.63
CA GLU A 208 15.84 -1.29 30.86
C GLU A 208 16.97 -0.32 31.24
N LYS A 209 17.04 0.83 30.56
CA LYS A 209 18.03 1.87 30.87
C LYS A 209 17.81 2.47 32.27
N LYS A 210 16.57 2.77 32.64
CA LYS A 210 16.23 3.32 33.97
C LYS A 210 16.54 2.32 35.08
N GLU A 211 16.23 1.05 34.88
CA GLU A 211 16.53 -0.01 35.86
C GLU A 211 18.05 -0.12 36.09
N LEU A 212 18.84 -0.06 35.01
CA LEU A 212 20.30 -0.08 35.10
C LEU A 212 20.85 1.14 35.85
N GLU A 213 20.23 2.31 35.69
CA GLU A 213 20.61 3.55 36.38
C GLU A 213 20.23 3.53 37.87
N VAL A 214 19.03 3.04 38.22
CA VAL A 214 18.64 2.82 39.63
C VAL A 214 19.59 1.85 40.32
N ASN A 215 19.91 0.72 39.69
CA ASN A 215 20.86 -0.25 40.22
C ASN A 215 22.26 0.34 40.44
N ARG A 216 22.72 1.27 39.58
CA ARG A 216 23.98 1.99 39.78
C ARG A 216 23.91 2.95 40.97
N LEU A 217 22.82 3.69 41.11
CA LEU A 217 22.61 4.62 42.22
C LEU A 217 22.52 3.90 43.55
N GLU A 218 21.84 2.75 43.61
CA GLU A 218 21.78 1.93 44.83
C GLU A 218 23.16 1.38 45.23
N LYS A 219 23.95 0.89 44.27
CA LYS A 219 25.33 0.47 44.54
C LYS A 219 26.21 1.61 45.04
N ALA A 220 26.09 2.80 44.45
CA ALA A 220 26.84 3.98 44.89
C ALA A 220 26.44 4.40 46.31
N LYS A 221 25.15 4.35 46.64
CA LYS A 221 24.63 4.63 47.98
C LYS A 221 25.13 3.63 49.02
N GLN A 222 25.16 2.34 48.67
CA GLN A 222 25.70 1.30 49.55
C GLN A 222 27.20 1.53 49.82
N ALA A 223 27.98 1.78 48.76
CA ALA A 223 29.42 2.06 48.91
C ALA A 223 29.71 3.31 49.76
N TYR A 224 28.87 4.34 49.67
CA TYR A 224 28.98 5.51 50.55
C TYR A 224 28.70 5.15 52.01
N ASN A 225 27.63 4.41 52.28
CA ASN A 225 27.29 3.97 53.63
C ASN A 225 28.35 3.06 54.25
N ASP A 226 28.99 2.21 53.45
CA ASP A 226 30.06 1.31 53.90
C ASP A 226 31.41 2.04 54.14
N SER A 227 31.52 3.32 53.77
CA SER A 227 32.73 4.15 53.91
C SER A 227 32.73 5.09 55.11
N ILE A 228 31.63 5.12 55.88
CA ILE A 228 31.43 5.90 57.11
C ILE A 228 31.60 4.97 58.32
#